data_AF-A0AAJ1NHT0-F1
#
_entry.id   AF-A0AAJ1NHT0-F1
#
_cell.length_a   1.000
_cell.length_b   1.000
_cell.length_c   1.000
_cell.angle_alpha   90.00
_cell.angle_beta   90.00
_cell.angle_gamma   90.00
#
_symmetry.space_group_name_H-M   'P 1'
#
loop_
_entity.id
_entity.type
_entity.pdbx_description
1 polymer ?
#
loop_
_entity_poly.entity_id
_entity_poly.type
_entity_poly.pdbx_seq_one_letter_code
_entity_poly.pdbx_strand_id
1 'polypeptide(L)'
;MQLAVIQGTDVVNIIEGDPTFTLDGFTIVPLAEPGYIGGIYSNGVFSAPPAPPAVVPESVSARQFHLQLSVAGLRAQVIAWIGTQPVEMQDAFEYSGSFVRSEPMMESGFAALGYTSAQIDAFFTAAALL
;
A
#
# COMPACT_ATOMS: atom_id res chain seq x y z
N MET A 1 21.22 4.42 -31.08
CA MET A 1 20.51 3.38 -30.30
C MET A 1 20.09 3.97 -28.98
N GLN A 2 19.22 3.33 -28.20
CA GLN A 2 18.92 3.81 -26.85
C GLN A 2 19.97 3.30 -25.85
N LEU A 3 20.39 4.18 -24.95
CA LEU A 3 21.34 3.92 -23.89
C LEU A 3 20.71 4.26 -22.55
N ALA A 4 20.90 3.40 -21.55
CA ALA A 4 20.59 3.70 -20.16
C ALA A 4 21.75 4.45 -19.52
N VAL A 5 21.44 5.55 -18.85
CA VAL A 5 22.36 6.31 -18.00
C VAL A 5 22.11 5.88 -16.57
N ILE A 6 23.12 5.30 -15.92
CA ILE A 6 22.98 4.66 -14.62
C ILE A 6 23.90 5.33 -13.59
N GLN A 7 23.36 5.64 -12.42
CA GLN A 7 24.12 6.15 -11.27
C GLN A 7 24.07 5.11 -10.15
N GLY A 8 25.21 4.50 -9.83
CA GLY A 8 25.23 3.33 -8.94
C GLY A 8 24.50 2.15 -9.59
N THR A 9 23.29 1.85 -9.12
CA THR A 9 22.39 0.85 -9.73
C THR A 9 21.14 1.47 -10.33
N ASP A 10 20.91 2.77 -10.18
CA ASP A 10 19.65 3.40 -10.56
C ASP A 10 19.72 3.92 -11.99
N VAL A 11 18.74 3.54 -12.81
CA VAL A 11 18.60 4.09 -14.16
C VAL A 11 18.02 5.49 -14.05
N VAL A 12 18.88 6.50 -14.15
CA VAL A 12 18.47 7.90 -13.97
C VAL A 12 17.96 8.55 -15.25
N ASN A 13 18.34 8.03 -16.42
CA ASN A 13 17.88 8.54 -17.69
C ASN A 13 17.99 7.49 -18.81
N ILE A 14 17.25 7.67 -19.89
CA ILE A 14 17.38 6.94 -21.14
C ILE A 14 17.59 7.96 -22.25
N ILE A 15 18.67 7.81 -23.01
CA ILE A 15 19.05 8.73 -24.08
C ILE A 15 19.18 8.00 -25.41
N GLU A 16 19.01 8.72 -26.50
CA GLU A 16 19.46 8.25 -27.81
C GLU A 16 20.91 8.67 -28.03
N GLY A 17 21.76 7.72 -28.39
CA GLY A 17 23.17 8.02 -28.57
C GLY A 17 23.96 6.93 -29.29
N ASP A 18 25.25 7.24 -29.44
CA ASP A 18 26.26 6.34 -29.94
C ASP A 18 26.69 5.36 -28.82
N PRO A 19 26.86 4.05 -29.08
CA PRO A 19 27.29 3.07 -28.08
C PRO A 19 28.65 3.36 -27.43
N THR A 20 29.48 4.23 -28.01
CA THR A 20 30.75 4.65 -27.42
C THR A 20 30.62 5.90 -26.55
N PHE A 21 29.40 6.43 -26.35
CA PHE A 21 29.18 7.56 -25.45
C PHE A 21 29.53 7.19 -24.01
N THR A 22 30.32 8.04 -23.36
CA THR A 22 30.69 7.90 -21.96
C THR A 22 30.38 9.18 -21.22
N LEU A 23 29.98 9.05 -19.95
CA LEU A 23 29.73 10.19 -19.07
C LEU A 23 30.39 9.92 -17.72
N ASP A 24 31.26 10.83 -17.29
CA ASP A 24 32.01 10.67 -16.04
C ASP A 24 31.06 10.52 -14.85
N GLY A 25 31.29 9.50 -14.03
CA GLY A 25 30.47 9.20 -12.86
C GLY A 25 29.18 8.41 -13.15
N PHE A 26 28.92 8.05 -14.41
CA PHE A 26 27.77 7.25 -14.81
C PHE A 26 28.20 5.98 -15.56
N THR A 27 27.43 4.92 -15.38
CA THR A 27 27.53 3.72 -16.21
C THR A 27 26.59 3.89 -17.40
N ILE A 28 27.13 3.77 -18.61
CA ILE A 28 26.37 3.85 -19.87
C ILE A 28 26.32 2.46 -20.50
N VAL A 29 25.13 1.94 -20.74
CA VAL A 29 24.93 0.64 -21.38
C VAL A 29 23.82 0.70 -22.43
N PRO A 30 23.86 -0.12 -23.48
CA PRO A 30 22.72 -0.30 -24.38
C PRO A 30 21.47 -0.69 -23.60
N LEU A 31 20.37 -0.01 -23.87
CA LEU A 31 19.09 -0.31 -23.23
C LEU A 31 18.57 -1.66 -23.75
N ALA A 32 18.19 -2.55 -22.83
CA ALA A 32 17.37 -3.71 -23.15
C ALA A 32 15.91 -3.40 -22.82
N GLU A 33 15.00 -3.70 -23.76
CA GLU A 33 13.57 -3.46 -23.56
C GLU A 33 12.98 -4.49 -22.58
N PRO A 34 12.05 -4.08 -21.69
CA PRO A 34 11.51 -2.72 -21.53
C PRO A 34 12.42 -1.75 -20.75
N GLY A 35 12.55 -0.51 -21.20
CA GLY A 35 13.30 0.53 -20.51
C GLY A 35 12.56 1.19 -19.35
N TYR A 36 13.22 1.32 -18.20
CA TYR A 36 12.64 1.92 -16.99
C TYR A 36 13.51 3.05 -16.45
N ILE A 37 13.07 4.30 -16.62
CA ILE A 37 13.63 5.42 -15.84
C ILE A 37 13.15 5.25 -14.39
N GLY A 38 14.07 5.35 -13.44
CA GLY A 38 13.87 5.01 -12.03
C GLY A 38 13.92 3.50 -11.75
N GLY A 39 14.20 2.67 -12.75
CA GLY A 39 14.42 1.24 -12.60
C GLY A 39 15.80 0.92 -12.02
N ILE A 40 16.04 -0.36 -11.77
CA ILE A 40 17.34 -0.85 -11.26
C ILE A 40 18.07 -1.58 -12.37
N TYR A 41 19.36 -1.28 -12.52
CA TYR A 41 20.31 -2.03 -13.32
C TYR A 41 21.28 -2.75 -12.40
N SER A 42 21.22 -4.08 -12.40
CA SER A 42 22.10 -4.93 -11.60
C SER A 42 22.48 -6.19 -12.37
N ASN A 43 23.78 -6.53 -12.38
CA ASN A 43 24.32 -7.73 -13.04
C ASN A 43 23.88 -7.89 -14.51
N GLY A 44 23.74 -6.79 -15.26
CA GLY A 44 23.32 -6.81 -16.66
C GLY A 44 21.81 -6.90 -16.89
N VAL A 45 21.00 -6.83 -15.84
CA VAL A 45 19.53 -6.96 -15.92
C VAL A 45 18.87 -5.65 -15.50
N PHE A 46 17.92 -5.20 -16.32
CA PHE A 46 17.00 -4.12 -15.98
C PHE A 46 15.79 -4.68 -15.25
N SER A 47 15.43 -4.08 -14.13
CA SER A 47 14.16 -4.32 -13.46
C SER A 47 13.36 -3.04 -13.34
N ALA A 48 12.04 -3.21 -13.32
CA ALA A 48 11.10 -2.12 -13.12
C ALA A 48 11.42 -1.40 -11.79
N PRO A 49 11.08 -0.10 -11.68
CA PRO A 49 11.17 0.61 -10.43
C PRO A 49 10.38 -0.16 -9.36
N PRO A 50 10.84 -0.20 -8.11
CA PRO A 50 10.03 -0.74 -7.03
C PRO A 50 8.69 0.01 -7.00
N ALA A 51 7.59 -0.73 -6.96
CA ALA A 51 6.27 -0.12 -6.86
C ALA A 51 6.21 0.77 -5.61
N PRO A 52 5.57 1.95 -5.67
CA PRO A 52 5.33 2.76 -4.48
C PRO A 52 4.66 1.90 -3.40
N PRO A 53 5.02 2.06 -2.12
CA PRO A 53 4.35 1.35 -1.05
C PRO A 53 2.84 1.66 -1.08
N ALA A 54 2.02 0.63 -0.92
CA ALA A 54 0.57 0.81 -0.89
C ALA A 54 0.21 1.73 0.29
N VAL A 55 -0.46 2.85 0.00
CA VAL A 55 -0.94 3.76 1.03
C VAL A 55 -2.23 3.17 1.59
N VAL A 56 -2.15 2.61 2.79
CA VAL A 56 -3.33 2.14 3.51
C VAL A 56 -4.05 3.36 4.10
N PRO A 57 -5.37 3.51 3.87
CA PRO A 57 -6.14 4.60 4.48
C PRO A 57 -6.02 4.58 6.01
N GLU A 58 -5.65 5.72 6.59
CA GLU A 58 -5.60 5.88 8.05
C GLU A 58 -6.99 5.83 8.68
N SER A 59 -8.01 6.30 7.95
CA SER A 59 -9.40 6.23 8.38
C SER A 59 -10.34 5.99 7.20
N VAL A 60 -11.53 5.49 7.53
CA VAL A 60 -12.66 5.37 6.59
C VAL A 60 -13.92 5.93 7.24
N SER A 61 -14.87 6.39 6.43
CA SER A 61 -16.17 6.81 6.97
C SER A 61 -16.92 5.65 7.62
N ALA A 62 -17.82 5.95 8.56
CA ALA A 62 -18.63 4.92 9.21
C ALA A 62 -19.42 4.07 8.20
N ARG A 63 -19.94 4.72 7.15
CA ARG A 63 -20.61 4.04 6.03
C ARG A 63 -19.70 3.00 5.37
N GLN A 64 -18.49 3.42 4.96
CA GLN A 64 -17.51 2.55 4.31
C GLN A 64 -17.15 1.35 5.19
N PHE A 65 -16.92 1.61 6.47
CA PHE A 65 -16.62 0.57 7.46
C PHE A 65 -17.75 -0.45 7.58
N HIS A 66 -18.99 0.00 7.81
CA HIS A 66 -20.14 -0.90 7.96
C HIS A 66 -20.48 -1.66 6.67
N LEU A 67 -20.31 -1.04 5.50
CA LEU A 67 -20.45 -1.73 4.22
C LEU A 67 -19.38 -2.80 4.07
N GLN A 68 -18.12 -2.50 4.38
CA GLN A 68 -17.05 -3.48 4.31
C GLN A 68 -17.23 -4.63 5.30
N LEU A 69 -17.73 -4.38 6.52
CA LEU A 69 -18.13 -5.45 7.44
C LEU A 69 -19.20 -6.37 6.83
N SER A 70 -20.10 -5.82 6.02
CA SER A 70 -21.14 -6.59 5.34
C SER A 70 -20.56 -7.40 4.18
N VAL A 71 -19.69 -6.80 3.36
CA VAL A 71 -18.97 -7.47 2.26
C VAL A 71 -18.10 -8.60 2.78
N ALA A 72 -17.42 -8.40 3.91
CA ALA A 72 -16.58 -9.40 4.56
C ALA A 72 -17.36 -10.45 5.36
N GLY A 73 -18.69 -10.31 5.50
CA GLY A 73 -19.50 -11.22 6.31
C GLY A 73 -19.25 -11.14 7.82
N LEU A 74 -18.57 -10.08 8.29
CA LEU A 74 -18.15 -9.90 9.69
C LEU A 74 -19.19 -9.18 10.54
N ARG A 75 -20.17 -8.52 9.92
CA ARG A 75 -21.09 -7.60 10.60
C ARG A 75 -21.74 -8.21 11.85
N ALA A 76 -22.23 -9.45 11.76
CA ALA A 76 -22.86 -10.12 12.90
C ALA A 76 -21.88 -10.39 14.05
N GLN A 77 -20.65 -10.80 13.73
CA GLN A 77 -19.61 -11.09 14.73
C GLN A 77 -19.15 -9.81 15.43
N VAL A 78 -18.97 -8.73 14.68
CA VAL A 78 -18.56 -7.43 15.23
C VAL A 78 -19.63 -6.86 16.14
N ILE A 79 -20.91 -6.89 15.74
CA ILE A 79 -22.01 -6.41 16.58
C ILE A 79 -22.12 -7.24 17.87
N ALA A 80 -21.98 -8.56 17.78
CA ALA A 80 -22.00 -9.43 18.95
C ALA A 80 -20.85 -9.10 19.92
N TRP A 81 -19.64 -8.84 19.40
CA TRP A 81 -18.48 -8.45 20.20
C TRP A 81 -18.64 -7.05 20.82
N ILE A 82 -19.13 -6.06 20.06
CA ILE A 82 -19.41 -4.71 20.57
C ILE A 82 -20.43 -4.76 21.72
N GLY A 83 -21.43 -5.64 21.64
CA GLY A 83 -22.41 -5.84 22.71
C GLY A 83 -21.83 -6.35 24.03
N THR A 84 -20.59 -6.86 24.06
CA THR A 84 -19.90 -7.24 25.29
C THR A 84 -18.98 -6.16 25.85
N GLN A 85 -18.84 -5.02 25.15
CA GLN A 85 -17.95 -3.93 25.53
C GLN A 85 -18.63 -2.94 26.48
N PRO A 86 -17.87 -2.08 27.19
CA PRO A 86 -18.43 -0.98 27.97
C PRO A 86 -19.29 -0.04 27.12
N VAL A 87 -20.24 0.65 27.75
CA VAL A 87 -21.21 1.52 27.08
C VAL A 87 -20.51 2.60 26.24
N GLU A 88 -19.38 3.12 26.72
CA GLU A 88 -18.60 4.14 26.03
C GLU A 88 -18.06 3.64 24.68
N MET A 89 -17.69 2.36 24.60
CA MET A 89 -17.21 1.75 23.35
C MET A 89 -18.37 1.43 22.40
N GLN A 90 -19.53 1.04 22.95
CA GLN A 90 -20.74 0.86 22.16
C GLN A 90 -21.18 2.18 21.53
N ASP A 91 -21.20 3.27 22.31
CA ASP A 91 -21.53 4.61 21.84
C ASP A 91 -20.52 5.11 20.81
N ALA A 92 -19.22 4.87 21.03
CA ALA A 92 -18.19 5.22 20.04
C ALA A 92 -18.39 4.48 18.72
N PHE A 93 -18.78 3.19 18.76
CA PHE A 93 -19.05 2.42 17.55
C PHE A 93 -20.32 2.89 16.83
N GLU A 94 -21.38 3.24 17.56
CA GLU A 94 -22.68 3.64 16.99
C GLU A 94 -22.64 5.08 16.43
N TYR A 95 -22.03 6.01 17.15
CA TYR A 95 -22.11 7.45 16.84
C TYR A 95 -20.90 8.01 16.13
N SER A 96 -19.82 7.24 15.95
CA SER A 96 -18.66 7.76 15.21
C SER A 96 -19.00 8.01 13.74
N GLY A 97 -18.54 9.14 13.20
CA GLY A 97 -18.63 9.45 11.78
C GLY A 97 -17.54 8.76 10.94
N SER A 98 -16.47 8.30 11.58
CA SER A 98 -15.30 7.70 10.92
C SER A 98 -14.56 6.76 11.86
N PHE A 99 -13.96 5.71 11.29
CA PHE A 99 -13.12 4.78 12.04
C PHE A 99 -11.67 4.99 11.65
N VAL A 100 -10.82 5.25 12.64
CA VAL A 100 -9.37 5.39 12.45
C VAL A 100 -8.70 4.05 12.72
N ARG A 101 -7.86 3.60 11.80
CA ARG A 101 -7.21 2.28 11.83
C ARG A 101 -6.37 2.05 13.08
N SER A 102 -5.70 3.10 13.55
CA SER A 102 -4.81 3.10 14.72
C SER A 102 -5.52 3.35 16.06
N GLU A 103 -6.85 3.48 16.08
CA GLU A 103 -7.56 3.68 17.33
C GLU A 103 -7.61 2.38 18.16
N PRO A 104 -7.49 2.48 19.51
CA PRO A 104 -7.50 1.31 20.38
C PRO A 104 -8.73 0.41 20.23
N MET A 105 -9.90 0.99 19.91
CA MET A 105 -11.13 0.23 19.66
C MET A 105 -11.02 -0.66 18.41
N MET A 106 -10.38 -0.18 17.34
CA MET A 106 -10.17 -0.97 16.13
C MET A 106 -9.17 -2.08 16.38
N GLU A 107 -8.05 -1.79 17.03
CA GLU A 107 -7.03 -2.79 17.36
C GLU A 107 -7.61 -3.91 18.22
N SER A 108 -8.35 -3.57 19.29
CA SER A 108 -8.98 -4.54 20.18
C SER A 108 -10.09 -5.36 19.50
N GLY A 109 -10.92 -4.72 18.68
CA GLY A 109 -12.00 -5.40 17.94
C GLY A 109 -11.48 -6.39 16.91
N PHE A 110 -10.51 -5.99 16.08
CA PHE A 110 -9.92 -6.88 15.09
C PHE A 110 -9.06 -7.99 15.73
N ALA A 111 -8.33 -7.69 16.81
CA ALA A 111 -7.58 -8.71 17.55
C ALA A 111 -8.51 -9.78 18.16
N ALA A 112 -9.67 -9.39 18.70
CA ALA A 112 -10.67 -10.32 19.23
C ALA A 112 -11.24 -11.26 18.15
N LEU A 113 -11.22 -10.83 16.89
CA LEU A 113 -11.64 -11.63 15.73
C LEU A 113 -10.47 -12.43 15.11
N GLY A 114 -9.26 -12.33 15.66
CA GLY A 114 -8.07 -13.04 15.18
C GLY A 114 -7.45 -12.44 13.92
N TYR A 115 -7.72 -11.16 13.61
CA TYR A 115 -7.15 -10.49 12.46
C TYR A 115 -5.69 -10.09 12.70
N THR A 116 -4.86 -10.32 11.69
CA THR A 116 -3.49 -9.81 11.61
C THR A 116 -3.48 -8.37 11.13
N SER A 117 -2.38 -7.64 11.39
CA SER A 117 -2.21 -6.26 10.89
C SER A 117 -2.41 -6.18 9.36
N ALA A 118 -1.84 -7.12 8.60
CA ALA A 118 -2.01 -7.15 7.14
C ALA A 118 -3.48 -7.33 6.70
N GLN A 119 -4.30 -8.07 7.47
CA GLN A 119 -5.72 -8.23 7.18
C GLN A 119 -6.54 -6.98 7.54
N ILE A 120 -6.15 -6.27 8.59
CA ILE A 120 -6.73 -4.95 8.93
C ILE A 120 -6.41 -3.95 7.82
N ASP A 121 -5.17 -3.95 7.32
CA ASP A 121 -4.74 -3.08 6.23
C ASP A 121 -5.53 -3.34 4.95
N ALA A 122 -5.72 -4.62 4.61
CA ALA A 122 -6.55 -5.04 3.49
C ALA A 122 -8.03 -4.64 3.69
N PHE A 123 -8.55 -4.75 4.92
CA PHE A 123 -9.91 -4.34 5.25
C PHE A 123 -10.12 -2.84 5.02
N PHE A 124 -9.24 -1.99 5.54
CA PHE A 124 -9.34 -0.52 5.39
C PHE A 124 -9.14 -0.08 3.94
N THR A 125 -8.22 -0.73 3.22
CA THR A 125 -8.00 -0.49 1.79
C THR A 125 -9.25 -0.82 0.98
N ALA A 126 -9.91 -1.95 1.26
CA ALA A 126 -11.15 -2.33 0.59
C ALA A 126 -12.33 -1.42 0.99
N ALA A 127 -12.44 -1.06 2.27
CA ALA A 127 -13.49 -0.17 2.77
C ALA A 127 -13.43 1.22 2.12
N ALA A 128 -12.24 1.77 1.88
CA ALA A 128 -12.08 3.08 1.26
C ALA A 128 -12.57 3.16 -0.21
N LEU A 129 -12.83 2.02 -0.84
CA LEU A 129 -13.37 1.93 -2.20
C LEU A 129 -14.92 1.94 -2.25
N LEU A 130 -15.59 1.95 -1.10
CA LEU A 130 -17.05 1.92 -0.95
C LEU A 130 -17.66 3.29 -0.64
#